data_AF-A0A4Y2JYT4-F1
#
_entry.id   AF-A0A4Y2JYT4-F1
#
_cell.length_a   1.000
_cell.length_b   1.000
_cell.length_c   1.000
_cell.angle_alpha   90.00
_cell.angle_beta   90.00
_cell.angle_gamma   90.00
#
_symmetry.space_group_name_H-M   'P 1'
#
loop_
_entity.id
_entity.type
_entity.pdbx_description
1 polymer ?
#
loop_
_entity_poly.entity_id
_entity_poly.type
_entity_poly.pdbx_seq_one_letter_code
_entity_poly.pdbx_strand_id
1 'polypeptide(L)'
;MLQFASRDSSGESEIAKAESMSRRNHLHDEMGWRAVGMMQAGARQSAVARELNVRRSVIHRLWNHCQSDENASRRRGSGRRRITTTADDRYLLQCARRRRTLTAQHLASKLSAAAGRPISRQTVPRRLHEGGLFA
;
A
#
# COMPACT_ATOMS: atom_id res chain seq x y z
N MET A 1 -42.56 5.69 -24.11
CA MET A 1 -42.31 5.58 -22.66
C MET A 1 -41.22 4.54 -22.44
N LEU A 2 -39.99 4.95 -22.16
CA LEU A 2 -38.92 4.03 -21.72
C LEU A 2 -38.73 4.20 -20.21
N GLN A 3 -38.95 3.13 -19.46
CA GLN A 3 -38.63 3.06 -18.03
C GLN A 3 -37.14 2.71 -17.89
N PHE A 4 -36.37 3.56 -17.19
CA PHE A 4 -35.03 3.21 -16.73
C PHE A 4 -35.13 2.53 -15.37
N ALA A 5 -34.61 1.30 -15.31
CA ALA A 5 -34.46 0.53 -14.08
C ALA A 5 -33.38 1.17 -13.19
N SER A 6 -33.75 1.54 -11.97
CA SER A 6 -32.83 1.96 -10.91
C SER A 6 -31.92 0.79 -10.53
N ARG A 7 -30.60 1.00 -10.59
CA ARG A 7 -29.58 0.05 -10.16
C ARG A 7 -29.10 0.43 -8.77
N ASP A 8 -29.12 -0.54 -7.86
CA ASP A 8 -28.94 -0.39 -6.42
C ASP A 8 -27.65 0.34 -6.01
N SER A 9 -27.82 1.41 -5.22
CA SER A 9 -26.80 2.30 -4.63
C SER A 9 -26.18 1.76 -3.32
N SER A 10 -26.35 0.48 -3.02
CA SER A 10 -26.00 -0.07 -1.70
C SER A 10 -24.50 -0.45 -1.57
N GLY A 11 -23.85 -0.84 -2.67
CA GLY A 11 -22.46 -1.35 -2.64
C GLY A 11 -21.36 -0.29 -2.51
N GLU A 12 -21.61 0.96 -2.93
CA GLU A 12 -20.60 2.04 -2.85
C GLU A 12 -20.38 2.52 -1.40
N SER A 13 -21.39 2.37 -0.55
CA SER A 13 -21.39 2.83 0.83
C SER A 13 -20.43 2.04 1.73
N GLU A 14 -20.20 0.75 1.45
CA GLU A 14 -19.32 -0.11 2.25
C GLU A 14 -17.84 0.11 1.92
N ILE A 15 -17.52 0.39 0.64
CA ILE A 15 -16.16 0.67 0.17
C ILE A 15 -15.66 2.00 0.76
N ALA A 16 -16.52 3.03 0.79
CA ALA A 16 -16.21 4.30 1.43
C ALA A 16 -16.02 4.17 2.96
N LYS A 17 -16.82 3.32 3.62
CA LYS A 17 -16.73 3.08 5.07
C LYS A 17 -15.43 2.38 5.47
N ALA A 18 -14.94 1.44 4.66
CA ALA A 18 -13.68 0.74 4.90
C ALA A 18 -12.46 1.68 4.76
N GLU A 19 -12.47 2.58 3.78
CA GLU A 19 -11.44 3.62 3.64
C GLU A 19 -11.45 4.61 4.82
N SER A 20 -12.63 4.91 5.36
CA SER A 20 -12.81 5.85 6.47
C SER A 20 -12.14 5.40 7.77
N MET A 21 -12.08 4.09 8.05
CA MET A 21 -11.58 3.57 9.33
C MET A 21 -10.05 3.63 9.51
N SER A 22 -9.28 3.77 8.42
CA SER A 22 -7.81 3.89 8.46
C SER A 22 -7.31 5.35 8.51
N ARG A 23 -8.18 6.33 8.21
CA ARG A 23 -7.83 7.74 7.94
C ARG A 23 -7.79 8.66 9.15
N ARG A 24 -7.57 8.16 10.37
CA ARG A 24 -7.75 8.97 11.60
C ARG A 24 -6.78 10.16 11.78
N ASN A 25 -5.77 10.36 10.93
CA ASN A 25 -4.76 11.44 11.09
C ASN A 25 -4.26 12.07 9.78
N HIS A 26 -4.98 11.93 8.65
CA HIS A 26 -4.41 12.21 7.33
C HIS A 26 -5.16 13.36 6.62
N LEU A 27 -4.42 14.30 6.04
CA LEU A 27 -4.98 15.29 5.13
C LEU A 27 -5.42 14.57 3.85
N HIS A 28 -6.62 14.85 3.35
CA HIS A 28 -7.09 14.30 2.08
C HIS A 28 -6.21 14.81 0.93
N ASP A 29 -5.90 13.98 -0.06
CA ASP A 29 -5.00 14.36 -1.17
C ASP A 29 -5.53 15.60 -1.92
N GLU A 30 -6.85 15.74 -2.05
CA GLU A 30 -7.51 16.93 -2.63
C GLU A 30 -7.23 18.21 -1.83
N MET A 31 -7.28 18.13 -0.50
CA MET A 31 -6.93 19.24 0.38
C MET A 31 -5.43 19.56 0.30
N GLY A 32 -4.60 18.54 0.04
CA GLY A 32 -3.17 18.68 -0.21
C GLY A 32 -2.90 19.52 -1.46
N TRP A 33 -3.48 19.15 -2.60
CA TRP A 33 -3.32 19.90 -3.85
C TRP A 33 -3.89 21.31 -3.76
N ARG A 34 -5.04 21.50 -3.10
CA ARG A 34 -5.60 22.84 -2.85
C ARG A 34 -4.67 23.71 -1.99
N ALA A 35 -4.09 23.15 -0.92
CA ALA A 35 -3.14 23.85 -0.08
C ALA A 35 -1.87 24.26 -0.84
N VAL A 36 -1.34 23.37 -1.67
CA VAL A 36 -0.15 23.63 -2.50
C VAL A 36 -0.44 24.73 -3.52
N GLY A 37 -1.58 24.70 -4.22
CA GLY A 37 -1.99 25.74 -5.16
C GLY A 37 -2.11 27.12 -4.50
N MET A 38 -2.70 27.19 -3.30
CA MET A 38 -2.77 28.45 -2.55
C MET A 38 -1.39 28.99 -2.16
N MET A 39 -0.48 28.13 -1.71
CA MET A 39 0.88 28.54 -1.35
C MET A 39 1.71 28.96 -2.57
N GLN A 40 1.52 28.31 -3.72
CA GLN A 40 2.13 28.72 -5.01
C GLN A 40 1.60 30.08 -5.47
N ALA A 41 0.33 30.40 -5.21
CA ALA A 41 -0.26 31.72 -5.46
C ALA A 41 0.16 32.81 -4.42
N GLY A 42 1.10 32.49 -3.52
CA GLY A 42 1.64 33.44 -2.53
C GLY A 42 0.91 33.49 -1.20
N ALA A 43 -0.07 32.60 -0.95
CA ALA A 43 -0.76 32.57 0.34
C ALA A 43 0.18 32.08 1.46
N ARG A 44 0.11 32.76 2.62
CA ARG A 44 0.86 32.35 3.81
C ARG A 44 0.32 31.02 4.36
N GLN A 45 1.19 30.13 4.83
CA GLN A 45 0.82 28.83 5.42
C GLN A 45 -0.25 28.94 6.53
N SER A 46 -0.24 30.03 7.32
CA SER A 46 -1.24 30.27 8.37
C SER A 46 -2.62 30.64 7.82
N ALA A 47 -2.70 31.31 6.65
CA ALA A 47 -3.96 31.59 5.97
C ALA A 47 -4.53 30.29 5.38
N VAL A 48 -3.70 29.49 4.71
CA VAL A 48 -4.09 28.18 4.17
C VAL A 48 -4.57 27.23 5.27
N ALA A 49 -3.91 27.23 6.43
CA ALA A 49 -4.32 26.42 7.57
C ALA A 49 -5.71 26.82 8.12
N ARG A 50 -6.02 28.12 8.13
CA ARG A 50 -7.34 28.63 8.55
C ARG A 50 -8.42 28.31 7.51
N GLU A 51 -8.12 28.51 6.23
CA GLU A 51 -9.00 28.19 5.10
C GLU A 51 -9.42 26.71 5.11
N LEU A 52 -8.45 25.81 5.32
CA LEU A 52 -8.67 24.37 5.27
C LEU A 52 -8.99 23.75 6.65
N ASN A 53 -9.19 24.58 7.68
CA ASN A 53 -9.45 24.16 9.07
C ASN A 53 -8.49 23.05 9.57
N VAL A 54 -7.20 23.18 9.23
CA VAL A 54 -6.16 22.20 9.60
C VAL A 54 -5.07 22.87 10.41
N ARG A 55 -4.37 22.09 11.24
CA ARG A 55 -3.25 22.64 12.02
C ARG A 55 -2.14 23.11 11.07
N ARG A 56 -1.54 24.28 11.37
CA ARG A 56 -0.39 24.83 10.61
C ARG A 56 0.75 23.83 10.42
N SER A 57 0.99 22.95 11.40
CA SER A 57 2.02 21.91 11.32
C SER A 57 1.76 20.86 10.23
N VAL A 58 0.50 20.67 9.81
CA VAL A 58 0.14 19.81 8.68
C VAL A 58 0.51 20.48 7.36
N ILE A 59 0.17 21.77 7.19
CA ILE A 59 0.54 22.57 6.01
C ILE A 59 2.06 22.70 5.87
N HIS A 60 2.77 22.94 6.97
CA HIS A 60 4.23 23.02 6.95
C HIS A 60 4.89 21.71 6.49
N ARG A 61 4.42 20.56 7.02
CA ARG A 61 4.91 19.24 6.60
C ARG A 61 4.59 18.95 5.14
N LEU A 62 3.38 19.30 4.70
CA LEU A 62 2.95 19.17 3.31
C LEU A 62 3.83 20.00 2.37
N TRP A 63 4.11 21.26 2.71
CA TRP A 63 4.95 22.14 1.89
C TRP A 63 6.37 21.59 1.75
N ASN A 64 6.99 21.17 2.86
CA ASN A 64 8.33 20.58 2.83
C ASN A 64 8.38 19.28 2.00
N HIS A 65 7.33 18.48 2.07
CA HIS A 65 7.17 17.26 1.27
C HIS A 65 7.03 17.59 -0.23
N CYS A 66 6.16 18.54 -0.58
CA CYS A 66 5.94 18.95 -1.97
C CYS A 66 7.19 19.57 -2.61
N GLN A 67 7.98 20.32 -1.84
CA GLN A 67 9.25 20.90 -2.33
C GLN A 67 10.31 19.83 -2.62
N SER A 68 10.27 18.71 -1.91
CA SER A 68 11.25 17.62 -2.08
C SER A 68 10.85 16.64 -3.18
N ASP A 69 9.54 16.44 -3.36
CA ASP A 69 8.99 15.31 -4.13
C ASP A 69 8.16 15.73 -5.34
N GLU A 70 7.96 17.04 -5.56
CA GLU A 70 7.04 17.65 -6.55
C GLU A 70 5.60 17.08 -6.49
N ASN A 71 5.21 16.54 -5.33
CA ASN A 71 3.97 15.83 -5.20
C ASN A 71 3.30 16.15 -3.87
N ALA A 72 2.04 16.62 -3.94
CA ALA A 72 1.24 16.88 -2.75
C ALA A 72 0.59 15.61 -2.18
N SER A 73 0.56 14.52 -2.96
CA SER A 73 0.00 13.25 -2.52
C SER A 73 0.99 12.43 -1.70
N ARG A 74 0.44 11.53 -0.88
CA ARG A 74 1.24 10.63 -0.04
C ARG A 74 2.03 9.63 -0.90
N ARG A 75 3.32 9.49 -0.63
CA ARG A 75 4.10 8.36 -1.14
C ARG A 75 3.56 7.03 -0.61
N ARG A 76 3.35 6.06 -1.51
CA ARG A 76 3.14 4.67 -1.09
C ARG A 76 4.39 4.21 -0.33
N GLY A 77 4.20 3.75 0.90
CA GLY A 77 5.29 3.17 1.67
C GLY A 77 5.83 1.93 0.96
N SER A 78 7.14 1.72 1.01
CA SER A 78 7.81 0.53 0.44
C SER A 78 7.48 -0.77 1.18
N GLY A 79 6.71 -0.68 2.28
CA GLY A 79 6.34 -1.82 3.12
C GLY A 79 7.52 -2.40 3.90
N ARG A 80 7.26 -3.45 4.67
CA ARG A 80 8.31 -4.17 5.36
C ARG A 80 9.10 -5.02 4.35
N ARG A 81 10.43 -4.92 4.38
CA ARG A 81 11.31 -5.78 3.57
C ARG A 81 10.99 -7.25 3.83
N ARG A 82 10.86 -8.02 2.74
CA ARG A 82 10.60 -9.45 2.76
C ARG A 82 11.88 -10.20 3.19
N ILE A 83 11.71 -11.32 3.91
CA ILE A 83 12.84 -12.18 4.30
C ILE A 83 13.40 -12.98 3.12
N THR A 84 12.53 -13.33 2.16
CA THR A 84 12.92 -13.95 0.90
C THR A 84 13.22 -12.90 -0.15
N THR A 85 14.13 -13.22 -1.05
CA THR A 85 14.46 -12.43 -2.23
C THR A 85 13.71 -12.94 -3.45
N THR A 86 13.66 -12.14 -4.52
CA THR A 86 13.08 -12.55 -5.81
C THR A 86 13.79 -13.77 -6.41
N ALA A 87 15.07 -13.99 -6.11
CA ALA A 87 15.79 -15.19 -6.53
C ALA A 87 15.32 -16.43 -5.78
N ASP A 88 15.13 -16.32 -4.45
CA ASP A 88 14.58 -17.39 -3.62
C ASP A 88 13.17 -17.76 -4.09
N ASP A 89 12.32 -16.76 -4.34
CA ASP A 89 10.95 -16.97 -4.78
C ASP A 89 10.90 -17.71 -6.13
N ARG A 90 11.76 -17.33 -7.10
CA ARG A 90 11.90 -18.06 -8.37
C ARG A 90 12.36 -19.50 -8.18
N TYR A 91 13.32 -19.73 -7.30
CA TYR A 91 13.79 -21.08 -6.96
C TYR A 91 12.66 -21.94 -6.38
N LEU A 92 11.88 -21.39 -5.44
CA LEU A 92 10.76 -22.08 -4.82
C LEU A 92 9.70 -22.48 -5.85
N LEU A 93 9.30 -21.55 -6.74
CA LEU A 93 8.31 -21.82 -7.78
C LEU A 93 8.81 -22.90 -8.75
N GLN A 94 10.07 -22.84 -9.15
CA GLN A 94 10.67 -23.84 -10.05
C GLN A 94 10.75 -25.22 -9.40
N CYS A 95 11.17 -25.29 -8.14
CA CYS A 95 11.23 -26.55 -7.38
C CYS A 95 9.83 -27.15 -7.18
N ALA A 96 8.84 -26.35 -6.82
CA ALA A 96 7.46 -26.81 -6.66
C ALA A 96 6.86 -27.34 -7.97
N ARG A 97 7.14 -26.67 -9.10
CA ARG A 97 6.70 -27.14 -10.43
C ARG A 97 7.36 -28.46 -10.85
N ARG A 98 8.67 -28.59 -10.65
CA ARG A 98 9.45 -29.78 -11.03
C ARG A 98 9.18 -30.98 -10.14
N ARG A 99 8.97 -30.76 -8.84
CA ARG A 99 8.85 -31.81 -7.82
C ARG A 99 7.59 -31.58 -7.01
N ARG A 100 6.44 -31.91 -7.61
CA ARG A 100 5.10 -31.69 -7.03
C ARG A 100 4.85 -32.42 -5.70
N THR A 101 5.63 -33.44 -5.39
CA THR A 101 5.54 -34.22 -4.14
C THR A 101 6.29 -33.58 -2.96
N LEU A 102 7.12 -32.55 -3.19
CA LEU A 102 7.85 -31.91 -2.10
C LEU A 102 6.93 -31.02 -1.26
N THR A 103 6.98 -31.20 0.05
CA THR A 103 6.24 -30.35 0.98
C THR A 103 6.86 -28.96 1.10
N ALA A 104 6.04 -27.95 1.33
CA ALA A 104 6.51 -26.58 1.55
C ALA A 104 7.47 -26.47 2.75
N GLN A 105 7.29 -27.32 3.76
CA GLN A 105 8.19 -27.39 4.91
C GLN A 105 9.59 -27.90 4.51
N HIS A 106 9.66 -28.92 3.66
CA HIS A 106 10.95 -29.42 3.16
C HIS A 106 11.68 -28.37 2.30
N LEU A 107 10.93 -27.61 1.48
CA LEU A 107 11.49 -26.48 0.72
C LEU A 107 11.98 -25.35 1.63
N ALA A 108 11.23 -25.04 2.70
CA ALA A 108 11.63 -24.03 3.69
C ALA A 108 12.92 -24.41 4.40
N SER A 109 13.06 -25.66 4.85
CA SER A 109 14.29 -26.15 5.49
C SER A 109 15.48 -26.08 4.55
N LYS A 110 15.33 -26.51 3.28
CA LYS A 110 16.39 -26.43 2.27
C LYS A 110 16.81 -25.00 1.98
N LEU A 111 15.86 -24.11 1.79
CA LEU A 111 16.13 -22.70 1.51
C LEU A 111 16.78 -22.01 2.72
N SER A 112 16.33 -22.33 3.94
CA SER A 112 16.90 -21.77 5.16
C SER A 112 18.35 -22.21 5.35
N ALA A 113 18.66 -23.49 5.11
CA ALA A 113 20.02 -24.02 5.17
C ALA A 113 20.93 -23.40 4.10
N ALA A 114 20.44 -23.28 2.86
CA ALA A 114 21.22 -22.72 1.75
C ALA A 114 21.47 -21.21 1.89
N ALA A 115 20.45 -20.46 2.33
CA ALA A 115 20.53 -19.00 2.43
C ALA A 115 21.07 -18.51 3.79
N GLY A 116 21.33 -19.41 4.75
CA GLY A 116 21.86 -19.06 6.08
C GLY A 116 20.94 -18.16 6.92
N ARG A 117 19.65 -18.09 6.58
CA ARG A 117 18.66 -17.25 7.27
C ARG A 117 17.46 -18.08 7.74
N PRO A 118 16.93 -17.83 8.95
CA PRO A 118 15.79 -18.57 9.46
C PRO A 118 14.52 -18.20 8.70
N ILE A 119 13.92 -19.16 7.98
CA ILE A 119 12.68 -18.95 7.24
C ILE A 119 11.53 -19.59 8.03
N SER A 120 10.53 -18.78 8.39
CA SER A 120 9.34 -19.26 9.09
C SER A 120 8.58 -20.31 8.26
N ARG A 121 7.94 -21.28 8.95
CA ARG A 121 7.11 -22.33 8.35
C ARG A 121 6.07 -21.78 7.35
N GLN A 122 5.56 -20.58 7.60
CA GLN A 122 4.51 -19.96 6.80
C GLN A 122 5.01 -19.10 5.63
N THR A 123 6.32 -18.86 5.52
CA THR A 123 6.86 -18.00 4.46
C THR A 123 6.79 -18.68 3.10
N VAL A 124 7.24 -19.94 2.99
CA VAL A 124 7.23 -20.68 1.72
C VAL A 124 5.81 -20.96 1.21
N PRO A 125 4.85 -21.45 2.03
CA PRO A 125 3.45 -21.58 1.59
C PRO A 125 2.89 -20.28 1.02
N ARG A 126 3.12 -19.13 1.69
CA ARG A 126 2.67 -17.83 1.17
C ARG A 126 3.29 -17.49 -0.19
N ARG A 127 4.56 -17.81 -0.41
CA ARG A 127 5.21 -17.59 -1.72
C ARG A 127 4.66 -18.49 -2.81
N LEU A 128 4.37 -19.75 -2.47
CA LEU A 128 3.77 -20.67 -3.42
C LEU A 128 2.32 -20.28 -3.76
N HIS A 129 1.56 -19.77 -2.80
CA HIS A 129 0.24 -19.16 -3.03
C HIS A 129 0.31 -17.91 -3.90
N GLU A 130 1.22 -16.97 -3.58
CA GLU A 130 1.45 -15.77 -4.40
C GLU A 130 1.80 -16.13 -5.85
N GLY A 131 2.45 -17.27 -6.09
CA GLY A 131 2.78 -17.80 -7.41
C GLY A 131 1.76 -18.79 -8.00
N GLY A 132 0.60 -18.99 -7.37
CA GLY A 132 -0.49 -19.82 -7.87
C GLY A 132 -0.23 -21.33 -7.88
N LEU A 133 0.70 -21.83 -7.07
CA LEU A 133 1.07 -23.26 -7.02
C LEU A 133 0.47 -24.01 -5.82
N PHE A 134 -0.02 -23.27 -4.82
CA PHE A 134 -0.75 -23.78 -3.68
C PHE A 134 -2.04 -22.95 -3.55
N ALA A 135 -3.17 -23.63 -3.32
CA ALA A 135 -4.50 -23.05 -3.18
C ALA A 135 -5.09 -23.41 -1.81
#